data_AF-N1U3X1-F1
#
_entry.id   AF-N1U3X1-F1
#
_cell.length_a   1.000
_cell.length_b   1.000
_cell.length_c   1.000
_cell.angle_alpha   90.00
_cell.angle_beta   90.00
_cell.angle_gamma   90.00
#
_symmetry.space_group_name_H-M   'P 1'
#
loop_
_entity.id
_entity.type
_entity.pdbx_description
1 polymer ?
#
loop_
_entity_poly.entity_id
_entity_poly.type
_entity_poly.pdbx_seq_one_letter_code
_entity_poly.pdbx_strand_id
1 'polypeptide(L)'
;MTPYIFTTSSFGVVHNGNFGGISGADAFCQSNIPSNIPRAGIYKAMLTDGVNRIATTVGPNSTDGQVDWVFQPNQQYQRAEDGAIVMTTNSSGMFDFASGARLENPFTLQGESGQWTGFNSNWTAWKSGGAPVACDSWSSSIAARYGSFGSSTRTDSDILAAKISTGGSFTASCATVGSGYGPYKFGLVCVEQPPPPKYIFTTSSFGVVHNGNFGGISGADAFCQSNIPSNIPRTGIYKAMLTDGVNRVATTVSSSSTIGQVDWVFQPNQKYQRAEDGAIVMTTNSSGMFDFASGATLENPFTLQQESGQWTGLNSDWTTWKSGGLPVTCDSWNSSTSARYGSFGSSTRTDSDILAANISARRSFTASCATVGSGYGPYKFGLVCVEQ
;
A
#
# COMPACT_ATOMS: atom_id res chain seq x y z
N MET A 1 4.91 -6.80 -2.04
CA MET A 1 6.00 -5.96 -2.59
C MET A 1 6.91 -5.59 -1.44
N THR A 2 8.23 -5.72 -1.61
CA THR A 2 9.20 -5.37 -0.57
C THR A 2 9.58 -3.89 -0.75
N PRO A 3 9.20 -2.97 0.15
CA PRO A 3 9.46 -1.55 -0.04
C PRO A 3 10.96 -1.24 0.05
N TYR A 4 11.39 -0.23 -0.69
CA TYR A 4 12.77 0.24 -0.69
C TYR A 4 13.10 1.13 0.50
N ILE A 5 14.33 1.00 0.99
CA ILE A 5 15.01 1.96 1.87
C ILE A 5 16.27 2.45 1.16
N PHE A 6 16.54 3.75 1.25
CA PHE A 6 17.82 4.31 0.81
C PHE A 6 18.31 5.40 1.75
N THR A 7 19.59 5.73 1.69
CA THR A 7 20.17 6.83 2.47
C THR A 7 20.63 7.91 1.52
N THR A 8 20.22 9.16 1.71
CA THR A 8 20.59 10.21 0.74
C THR A 8 22.11 10.45 0.70
N SER A 9 22.78 10.30 1.86
CA SER A 9 24.23 10.54 1.98
C SER A 9 25.08 9.49 1.26
N SER A 10 24.58 8.27 1.02
CA SER A 10 25.29 7.27 0.21
C SER A 10 25.38 7.68 -1.26
N PHE A 11 24.44 8.50 -1.74
CA PHE A 11 24.43 9.09 -3.08
C PHE A 11 25.05 10.50 -3.11
N GLY A 12 25.77 10.90 -2.06
CA GLY A 12 26.40 12.21 -1.95
C GLY A 12 25.43 13.36 -1.64
N VAL A 13 24.15 13.07 -1.38
CA VAL A 13 23.13 14.06 -1.05
C VAL A 13 23.07 14.25 0.47
N VAL A 14 23.72 15.30 0.94
CA VAL A 14 23.85 15.66 2.36
C VAL A 14 23.10 16.94 2.68
N HIS A 15 22.69 17.10 3.94
CA HIS A 15 21.96 18.28 4.38
C HIS A 15 22.20 18.59 5.86
N ASN A 16 22.08 19.87 6.22
CA ASN A 16 22.11 20.30 7.61
C ASN A 16 20.77 19.96 8.30
N GLY A 17 20.62 20.29 9.59
CA GLY A 17 19.44 19.91 10.37
C GLY A 17 18.13 20.64 10.00
N ASN A 18 18.16 21.63 9.10
CA ASN A 18 16.99 22.41 8.72
C ASN A 18 16.32 21.88 7.45
N PHE A 19 15.41 20.94 7.60
CA PHE A 19 14.58 20.46 6.50
C PHE A 19 13.29 21.26 6.32
N GLY A 20 13.05 22.30 7.13
CA GLY A 20 11.76 22.99 7.18
C GLY A 20 10.68 22.19 7.92
N GLY A 21 11.07 21.28 8.80
CA GLY A 21 10.16 20.38 9.52
C GLY A 21 10.09 18.97 8.95
N ILE A 22 9.24 18.14 9.56
CA ILE A 22 9.01 16.74 9.14
C ILE A 22 8.55 16.64 7.68
N SER A 23 7.60 17.49 7.28
CA SER A 23 7.07 17.50 5.90
C SER A 23 8.15 17.86 4.87
N GLY A 24 9.04 18.80 5.20
CA GLY A 24 10.15 19.16 4.33
C GLY A 24 11.23 18.06 4.28
N ALA A 25 11.42 17.29 5.35
CA ALA A 25 12.28 16.12 5.32
C ALA A 25 11.72 15.01 4.41
N ASP A 26 10.40 14.79 4.42
CA ASP A 26 9.75 13.88 3.47
C ASP A 26 9.88 14.37 2.02
N ALA A 27 9.68 15.67 1.78
CA ALA A 27 9.87 16.28 0.46
C ALA A 27 11.33 16.14 -0.03
N PHE A 28 12.31 16.23 0.89
CA PHE A 28 13.71 15.97 0.59
C PHE A 28 13.94 14.52 0.16
N CYS A 29 13.33 13.55 0.85
CA CYS A 29 13.35 12.14 0.42
C CYS A 29 12.70 11.95 -0.95
N GLN A 30 11.49 12.50 -1.16
CA GLN A 30 10.76 12.38 -2.42
C GLN A 30 11.52 12.97 -3.62
N SER A 31 12.26 14.05 -3.40
CA SER A 31 13.03 14.72 -4.46
C SER A 31 14.35 14.03 -4.80
N ASN A 32 14.83 13.15 -3.91
CA ASN A 32 16.14 12.49 -4.03
C ASN A 32 16.02 10.97 -4.16
N ILE A 33 14.91 10.48 -4.74
CA ILE A 33 14.74 9.07 -5.07
C ILE A 33 15.85 8.63 -6.04
N PRO A 34 16.64 7.60 -5.69
CA PRO A 34 17.69 7.08 -6.56
C PRO A 34 17.16 6.68 -7.93
N SER A 35 17.95 6.93 -8.99
CA SER A 35 17.54 6.63 -10.37
C SER A 35 17.41 5.13 -10.67
N ASN A 36 17.98 4.28 -9.82
CA ASN A 36 17.97 2.83 -9.97
C ASN A 36 16.71 2.15 -9.40
N ILE A 37 15.79 2.91 -8.80
CA ILE A 37 14.50 2.40 -8.30
C ILE A 37 13.31 3.17 -8.92
N PRO A 38 12.08 2.61 -8.91
CA PRO A 38 10.91 3.28 -9.45
C PRO A 38 10.61 4.63 -8.78
N ARG A 39 10.48 5.70 -9.59
CA ARG A 39 10.21 7.07 -9.10
C ARG A 39 8.77 7.33 -8.65
N ALA A 40 7.86 6.38 -8.86
CA ALA A 40 6.45 6.53 -8.48
C ALA A 40 6.18 6.26 -7.00
N GLY A 41 7.15 5.72 -6.26
CA GLY A 41 7.01 5.48 -4.82
C GLY A 41 6.89 6.79 -4.03
N ILE A 42 6.17 6.71 -2.91
CA ILE A 42 6.08 7.79 -1.92
C ILE A 42 7.12 7.50 -0.84
N TYR A 43 7.99 8.46 -0.52
CA TYR A 43 9.04 8.26 0.47
C TYR A 43 8.89 9.22 1.65
N LYS A 44 9.04 8.67 2.85
CA LYS A 44 9.11 9.45 4.09
C LYS A 44 10.46 9.26 4.78
N ALA A 45 10.88 10.28 5.53
CA ALA A 45 12.16 10.28 6.22
C ALA A 45 12.09 9.58 7.59
N MET A 46 13.01 8.64 7.83
CA MET A 46 13.16 7.96 9.12
C MET A 46 13.93 8.86 10.10
N LEU A 47 13.18 9.68 10.82
CA LEU A 47 13.65 10.55 11.89
C LEU A 47 12.48 10.88 12.83
N THR A 48 12.78 11.33 14.04
CA THR A 48 11.79 11.75 15.04
C THR A 48 12.08 13.16 15.49
N ASP A 49 11.05 13.93 15.79
CA ASP A 49 11.17 15.16 16.58
C ASP A 49 10.54 15.01 17.97
N GLY A 50 9.92 13.87 18.26
CA GLY A 50 9.30 13.59 19.54
C GLY A 50 7.92 14.23 19.71
N VAL A 51 7.35 14.83 18.66
CA VAL A 51 6.02 15.46 18.66
C VAL A 51 5.24 15.14 17.39
N ASN A 52 5.75 15.55 16.22
CA ASN A 52 5.08 15.39 14.93
C ASN A 52 5.38 14.05 14.27
N ARG A 53 6.55 13.46 14.56
CA ARG A 53 6.89 12.09 14.18
C ARG A 53 7.51 11.38 15.38
N ILE A 54 6.91 10.27 15.78
CA ILE A 54 7.28 9.47 16.96
C ILE A 54 7.18 7.99 16.60
N ALA A 55 8.27 7.24 16.75
CA ALA A 55 8.27 5.79 16.55
C ALA A 55 7.66 5.01 17.72
N THR A 56 7.87 5.50 18.94
CA THR A 56 7.33 4.95 20.20
C THR A 56 7.72 5.86 21.36
N THR A 57 6.92 5.84 22.43
CA THR A 57 7.28 6.47 23.72
C THR A 57 7.82 5.47 24.74
N VAL A 58 7.74 4.17 24.45
CA VAL A 58 8.07 3.09 25.39
C VAL A 58 9.25 2.24 24.90
N GLY A 59 9.24 1.83 23.62
CA GLY A 59 10.28 0.98 23.05
C GLY A 59 9.84 0.21 21.80
N PRO A 60 10.75 -0.56 21.18
CA PRO A 60 10.56 -1.14 19.85
C PRO A 60 9.40 -2.13 19.73
N ASN A 61 8.90 -2.69 20.83
CA ASN A 61 7.81 -3.68 20.82
C ASN A 61 6.45 -3.08 21.23
N SER A 62 6.28 -1.76 21.16
CA SER A 62 5.02 -1.07 21.46
C SER A 62 4.72 0.02 20.43
N THR A 63 3.44 0.12 20.06
CA THR A 63 2.89 1.21 19.23
C THR A 63 2.50 2.44 20.06
N ASP A 64 2.75 2.43 21.38
CA ASP A 64 2.30 3.50 22.28
C ASP A 64 2.96 4.84 21.95
N GLY A 65 2.11 5.84 21.69
CA GLY A 65 2.52 7.18 21.30
C GLY A 65 3.12 7.26 19.90
N GLN A 66 2.89 6.26 19.03
CA GLN A 66 3.26 6.38 17.62
C GLN A 66 2.52 7.52 16.94
N VAL A 67 3.27 8.34 16.21
CA VAL A 67 2.75 9.45 15.41
C VAL A 67 3.51 9.48 14.09
N ASP A 68 2.79 9.45 12.98
CA ASP A 68 3.34 9.56 11.61
C ASP A 68 4.56 8.65 11.36
N TRP A 69 4.49 7.41 11.83
CA TRP A 69 5.61 6.47 11.73
C TRP A 69 5.77 5.90 10.33
N VAL A 70 7.03 5.73 9.91
CA VAL A 70 7.38 5.46 8.50
C VAL A 70 7.49 3.98 8.15
N PHE A 71 7.66 3.10 9.14
CA PHE A 71 7.77 1.66 8.93
C PHE A 71 6.47 0.95 9.27
N GLN A 72 6.11 -0.02 8.42
CA GLN A 72 4.90 -0.83 8.56
C GLN A 72 5.16 -2.03 9.46
N PRO A 73 4.15 -2.52 10.21
CA PRO A 73 4.23 -3.76 10.96
C PRO A 73 4.54 -4.98 10.09
N ASN A 74 5.36 -5.91 10.59
CA ASN A 74 5.65 -7.22 9.98
C ASN A 74 6.11 -7.12 8.50
N GLN A 75 6.85 -6.07 8.16
CA GLN A 75 7.21 -5.74 6.79
C GLN A 75 8.71 -5.92 6.57
N GLN A 76 9.06 -6.65 5.51
CA GLN A 76 10.44 -6.72 5.03
C GLN A 76 10.77 -5.46 4.21
N TYR A 77 11.98 -4.94 4.38
CA TYR A 77 12.48 -3.80 3.62
C TYR A 77 13.79 -4.14 2.93
N GLN A 78 13.96 -3.67 1.70
CA GLN A 78 15.14 -3.92 0.89
C GLN A 78 15.92 -2.64 0.58
N ARG A 79 17.24 -2.74 0.54
CA ARG A 79 18.12 -1.62 0.23
C ARG A 79 18.03 -1.28 -1.24
N ALA A 80 17.90 0.01 -1.57
CA ALA A 80 17.81 0.47 -2.95
C ALA A 80 19.08 0.20 -3.76
N GLU A 81 20.27 0.16 -3.15
CA GLU A 81 21.56 0.00 -3.84
C GLU A 81 21.68 -1.32 -4.60
N ASP A 82 21.26 -2.43 -3.97
CA ASP A 82 21.52 -3.79 -4.44
C ASP A 82 20.37 -4.78 -4.18
N GLY A 83 19.26 -4.32 -3.61
CA GLY A 83 18.10 -5.16 -3.29
C GLY A 83 18.28 -6.08 -2.08
N ALA A 84 19.37 -5.96 -1.32
CA ALA A 84 19.56 -6.78 -0.13
C ALA A 84 18.50 -6.49 0.92
N ILE A 85 17.96 -7.53 1.56
CA ILE A 85 17.02 -7.35 2.68
C ILE A 85 17.76 -6.73 3.85
N VAL A 86 17.28 -5.57 4.30
CA VAL A 86 17.84 -4.84 5.43
C VAL A 86 17.31 -5.43 6.72
N MET A 87 15.98 -5.54 6.82
CA MET A 87 15.31 -5.98 8.03
C MET A 87 13.88 -6.45 7.74
N THR A 88 13.36 -7.21 8.70
CA THR A 88 11.93 -7.45 8.87
C THR A 88 11.49 -6.76 10.16
N THR A 89 10.50 -5.87 10.10
CA THR A 89 9.95 -5.20 11.29
C THR A 89 9.05 -6.14 12.09
N ASN A 90 8.90 -5.87 13.39
CA ASN A 90 7.95 -6.56 14.25
C ASN A 90 6.51 -6.02 14.07
N SER A 91 5.58 -6.47 14.91
CA SER A 91 4.17 -6.03 14.90
C SER A 91 3.96 -4.55 15.24
N SER A 92 4.97 -3.86 15.77
CA SER A 92 4.95 -2.42 16.02
C SER A 92 5.61 -1.61 14.91
N GLY A 93 6.10 -2.26 13.84
CA GLY A 93 6.77 -1.58 12.73
C GLY A 93 8.20 -1.14 13.08
N MET A 94 8.88 -1.80 14.01
CA MET A 94 10.25 -1.48 14.43
C MET A 94 11.11 -2.75 14.49
N PHE A 95 12.42 -2.58 14.67
CA PHE A 95 13.36 -3.68 14.92
C PHE A 95 13.87 -3.61 16.35
N ASP A 96 13.75 -4.68 17.13
CA ASP A 96 14.26 -4.72 18.50
C ASP A 96 15.73 -5.14 18.53
N PHE A 97 16.61 -4.19 18.88
CA PHE A 97 18.06 -4.43 19.03
C PHE A 97 18.44 -5.06 20.38
N ALA A 98 17.46 -5.35 21.25
CA ALA A 98 17.72 -6.01 22.52
C ALA A 98 18.43 -7.36 22.33
N SER A 99 19.15 -7.79 23.37
CA SER A 99 19.87 -9.07 23.38
C SER A 99 20.90 -9.24 22.24
N GLY A 100 21.39 -8.12 21.68
CA GLY A 100 22.41 -8.14 20.63
C GLY A 100 21.87 -8.47 19.24
N ALA A 101 20.56 -8.43 19.04
CA ALA A 101 19.95 -8.58 17.71
C ALA A 101 20.46 -7.51 16.74
N ARG A 102 20.58 -7.90 15.47
CA ARG A 102 21.12 -7.06 14.40
C ARG A 102 20.25 -7.14 13.16
N LEU A 103 20.20 -6.04 12.41
CA LEU A 103 19.65 -6.03 11.05
C LEU A 103 20.40 -7.06 10.19
N GLU A 104 19.71 -7.61 9.19
CA GLU A 104 20.30 -8.55 8.22
C GLU A 104 21.41 -7.85 7.42
N ASN A 105 21.14 -6.61 6.99
CA ASN A 105 22.10 -5.77 6.29
C ASN A 105 21.95 -4.30 6.72
N PRO A 106 22.99 -3.46 6.54
CA PRO A 106 22.90 -2.02 6.84
C PRO A 106 22.02 -1.28 5.81
N PHE A 107 21.69 -0.02 6.07
CA PHE A 107 20.95 0.81 5.10
C PHE A 107 21.78 1.16 3.86
N THR A 108 23.11 1.11 3.95
CA THR A 108 24.06 1.36 2.86
C THR A 108 25.40 0.68 3.11
N LEU A 109 26.15 0.42 2.04
CA LEU A 109 27.55 -0.01 2.11
C LEU A 109 28.55 1.15 2.04
N GLN A 110 28.09 2.39 1.82
CA GLN A 110 28.94 3.57 1.72
C GLN A 110 29.48 3.98 3.10
N GLY A 111 30.77 3.75 3.35
CA GLY A 111 31.42 3.88 4.67
C GLY A 111 31.22 5.21 5.40
N GLU A 112 31.11 6.32 4.67
CA GLU A 112 30.94 7.68 5.21
C GLU A 112 29.47 8.06 5.45
N SER A 113 28.51 7.19 5.12
CA SER A 113 27.09 7.54 5.19
C SER A 113 26.58 7.54 6.63
N GLY A 114 26.10 8.72 7.05
CA GLY A 114 25.34 8.91 8.28
C GLY A 114 24.00 9.59 7.99
N GLN A 115 23.18 9.69 9.03
CA GLN A 115 21.81 10.18 8.92
C GLN A 115 21.40 10.94 10.17
N TRP A 116 20.66 12.02 9.98
CA TRP A 116 19.90 12.63 11.08
C TRP A 116 18.79 11.69 11.53
N THR A 117 18.61 11.55 12.84
CA THR A 117 17.63 10.60 13.40
C THR A 117 16.73 11.20 14.46
N GLY A 118 17.27 11.95 15.41
CA GLY A 118 16.51 12.36 16.60
C GLY A 118 16.30 11.23 17.62
N PHE A 119 16.82 10.03 17.34
CA PHE A 119 16.53 8.81 18.10
C PHE A 119 17.53 8.54 19.22
N ASN A 120 17.05 7.83 20.23
CA ASN A 120 17.86 6.99 21.10
C ASN A 120 17.98 5.57 20.48
N SER A 121 18.84 4.72 21.03
CA SER A 121 19.14 3.36 20.53
C SER A 121 17.95 2.38 20.57
N ASN A 122 16.79 2.80 21.08
CA ASN A 122 15.57 1.99 21.24
C ASN A 122 14.35 2.62 20.56
N TRP A 123 14.55 3.44 19.52
CA TRP A 123 13.50 4.14 18.75
C TRP A 123 12.73 5.25 19.50
N THR A 124 12.93 5.42 20.81
CA THR A 124 12.40 6.61 21.51
C THR A 124 13.15 7.86 21.07
N ALA A 125 12.51 9.03 21.14
CA ALA A 125 13.19 10.30 20.88
C ALA A 125 14.31 10.54 21.90
N TRP A 126 15.50 10.90 21.42
CA TRP A 126 16.59 11.32 22.30
C TRP A 126 16.29 12.70 22.89
N LYS A 127 16.35 12.79 24.21
CA LYS A 127 16.07 14.01 24.97
C LYS A 127 17.27 14.39 25.82
N SER A 128 17.63 15.67 25.81
CA SER A 128 18.59 16.26 26.73
C SER A 128 17.88 17.34 27.55
N GLY A 129 17.91 17.23 28.89
CA GLY A 129 17.15 18.14 29.75
C GLY A 129 15.63 18.09 29.55
N GLY A 130 15.10 16.96 29.06
CA GLY A 130 13.66 16.76 28.80
C GLY A 130 13.16 17.25 27.43
N ALA A 131 13.99 17.96 26.66
CA ALA A 131 13.65 18.43 25.32
C ALA A 131 14.25 17.52 24.22
N PRO A 132 13.52 17.25 23.13
CA PRO A 132 14.06 16.49 21.99
C PRO A 132 15.28 17.16 21.35
N VAL A 133 16.31 16.36 21.04
CA VAL A 133 17.52 16.81 20.34
C VAL A 133 17.36 16.53 18.85
N ALA A 134 16.59 17.41 18.20
CA ALA A 134 16.10 17.24 16.84
C ALA A 134 16.08 18.56 16.06
N CYS A 135 17.09 19.42 16.23
CA CYS A 135 17.23 20.66 15.45
C CYS A 135 15.97 21.55 15.38
N ASP A 136 15.31 21.74 16.52
CA ASP A 136 13.99 22.39 16.64
C ASP A 136 12.94 21.78 15.72
N SER A 137 12.66 20.49 15.89
CA SER A 137 11.80 19.75 14.97
C SER A 137 12.23 19.89 13.52
N TRP A 138 13.55 19.82 13.29
CA TRP A 138 14.18 19.83 11.98
C TRP A 138 13.92 21.11 11.17
N SER A 139 13.79 22.24 11.87
CA SER A 139 13.53 23.56 11.29
C SER A 139 14.67 24.57 11.51
N SER A 140 15.76 24.15 12.15
CA SER A 140 16.86 25.03 12.51
C SER A 140 18.19 24.58 11.95
N SER A 141 18.97 25.55 11.46
CA SER A 141 20.37 25.40 11.07
C SER A 141 21.31 26.22 11.97
N ILE A 142 20.84 26.59 13.17
CA ILE A 142 21.60 27.41 14.11
C ILE A 142 22.71 26.57 14.76
N ALA A 143 23.94 27.10 14.79
CA ALA A 143 25.12 26.38 15.26
C ALA A 143 25.03 25.91 16.72
N ALA A 144 24.34 26.67 17.59
CA ALA A 144 24.14 26.35 19.00
C ALA A 144 23.06 25.29 19.26
N ARG A 145 22.39 24.79 18.21
CA ARG A 145 21.36 23.75 18.31
C ARG A 145 21.90 22.43 17.81
N TYR A 146 21.33 21.35 18.32
CA TYR A 146 21.84 20.00 18.08
C TYR A 146 20.75 19.04 17.61
N GLY A 147 21.14 18.13 16.74
CA GLY A 147 20.40 16.93 16.37
C GLY A 147 21.20 15.69 16.77
N SER A 148 20.52 14.57 16.95
CA SER A 148 21.19 13.26 17.04
C SER A 148 21.25 12.57 15.68
N PHE A 149 22.29 11.77 15.49
CA PHE A 149 22.56 11.06 14.25
C PHE A 149 22.86 9.57 14.48
N GLY A 150 22.60 8.77 13.45
CA GLY A 150 22.95 7.36 13.36
C GLY A 150 24.04 7.11 12.31
N SER A 151 24.53 5.87 12.27
CA SER A 151 25.46 5.37 11.25
C SER A 151 24.74 4.43 10.30
N SER A 152 24.63 4.79 9.02
CA SER A 152 23.85 4.02 8.03
C SER A 152 24.49 2.67 7.67
N THR A 153 25.75 2.47 8.05
CA THR A 153 26.55 1.27 7.75
C THR A 153 26.55 0.25 8.88
N ARG A 154 25.94 0.58 10.02
CA ARG A 154 25.82 -0.34 11.17
C ARG A 154 24.58 -1.20 11.04
N THR A 155 24.62 -2.36 11.68
CA THR A 155 23.49 -3.30 11.78
C THR A 155 22.99 -3.48 13.21
N ASP A 156 23.61 -2.85 14.19
CA ASP A 156 23.11 -2.75 15.56
C ASP A 156 22.42 -1.39 15.78
N SER A 157 22.07 -1.10 17.04
CA SER A 157 21.37 0.12 17.43
C SER A 157 22.09 1.43 17.08
N ASP A 158 23.37 1.38 16.67
CA ASP A 158 24.08 2.56 16.15
C ASP A 158 23.47 3.12 14.87
N ILE A 159 22.67 2.31 14.17
CA ILE A 159 21.89 2.80 13.03
C ILE A 159 20.83 3.82 13.42
N LEU A 160 20.42 3.86 14.70
CA LEU A 160 19.51 4.89 15.22
C LEU A 160 20.28 6.01 15.90
N ALA A 161 21.30 5.67 16.68
CA ALA A 161 22.08 6.59 17.47
C ALA A 161 23.50 6.05 17.56
N ALA A 162 24.47 6.68 16.88
CA ALA A 162 25.83 6.18 16.68
C ALA A 162 26.72 6.15 17.94
N LYS A 163 26.14 5.80 19.10
CA LYS A 163 26.75 5.85 20.44
C LYS A 163 28.00 4.99 20.53
N ILE A 164 27.98 3.77 20.00
CA ILE A 164 29.12 2.86 20.13
C ILE A 164 30.27 3.35 19.25
N SER A 165 29.97 3.68 18.00
CA SER A 165 30.95 4.04 16.98
C SER A 165 31.63 5.39 17.24
N THR A 166 31.00 6.28 18.02
CA THR A 166 31.56 7.59 18.37
C THR A 166 32.01 7.72 19.83
N GLY A 167 31.98 6.63 20.61
CA GLY A 167 32.34 6.67 22.02
C GLY A 167 31.35 7.47 22.89
N GLY A 168 30.09 7.56 22.48
CA GLY A 168 28.98 8.15 23.24
C GLY A 168 28.51 9.52 22.72
N SER A 169 29.27 10.18 21.85
CA SER A 169 28.93 11.49 21.29
C SER A 169 28.30 11.37 19.91
N PHE A 170 26.98 11.22 19.85
CA PHE A 170 26.20 11.02 18.63
C PHE A 170 25.24 12.20 18.33
N THR A 171 25.60 13.38 18.84
CA THR A 171 24.92 14.63 18.52
C THR A 171 25.85 15.54 17.73
N ALA A 172 25.28 16.32 16.82
CA ALA A 172 26.02 17.26 16.00
C ALA A 172 25.24 18.57 15.86
N SER A 173 25.99 19.64 15.58
CA SER A 173 25.40 20.97 15.39
C SER A 173 24.50 20.96 14.16
N CYS A 174 23.32 21.57 14.27
CA CYS A 174 22.35 21.64 13.19
C CYS A 174 22.83 22.46 11.98
N ALA A 175 23.90 23.22 12.12
CA ALA A 175 24.54 23.94 11.02
C ALA A 175 25.44 23.05 10.15
N THR A 176 25.80 21.86 10.62
CA THR A 176 26.78 20.98 9.97
C THR A 176 26.11 19.93 9.07
N VAL A 177 26.86 19.43 8.09
CA VAL A 177 26.46 18.33 7.19
C VAL A 177 27.20 17.03 7.50
N GLY A 178 27.85 16.94 8.67
CA GLY A 178 28.63 15.79 9.08
C GLY A 178 29.12 15.89 10.52
N SER A 179 29.62 14.78 11.03
CA SER A 179 30.08 14.66 12.41
C SER A 179 31.55 15.05 12.56
N GLY A 180 31.89 15.69 13.70
CA GLY A 180 33.28 15.75 14.16
C GLY A 180 33.77 14.44 14.79
N TYR A 181 32.85 13.52 15.07
CA TYR A 181 33.09 12.20 15.66
C TYR A 181 32.79 11.12 14.60
N GLY A 182 33.83 10.64 13.92
CA GLY A 182 33.72 9.66 12.84
C GLY A 182 33.49 10.26 11.45
N PRO A 183 33.54 9.44 10.38
CA PRO A 183 33.52 9.91 9.00
C PRO A 183 32.11 10.23 8.47
N TYR A 184 31.13 10.43 9.36
CA TYR A 184 29.72 10.45 9.00
C TYR A 184 29.31 11.77 8.34
N LYS A 185 28.81 11.67 7.10
CA LYS A 185 28.14 12.74 6.37
C LYS A 185 26.63 12.58 6.49
N PHE A 186 25.92 13.63 6.90
CA PHE A 186 24.52 13.55 7.26
C PHE A 186 23.61 13.74 6.07
N GLY A 187 22.80 12.72 5.81
CA GLY A 187 21.62 12.77 4.97
C GLY A 187 20.39 12.33 5.75
N LEU A 188 19.42 11.77 5.03
CA LEU A 188 18.25 11.09 5.59
C LEU A 188 18.23 9.63 5.19
N VAL A 189 17.64 8.79 6.03
CA VAL A 189 17.15 7.47 5.61
C VAL A 189 15.72 7.66 5.10
N CYS A 190 15.48 7.28 3.86
CA CYS A 190 14.20 7.45 3.18
C CYS A 190 13.54 6.08 3.00
N VAL A 191 12.29 5.96 3.41
CA VAL A 191 11.54 4.71 3.49
C VAL A 191 10.34 4.80 2.56
N GLU A 192 10.25 3.88 1.61
CA GLU A 192 9.09 3.76 0.73
C GLU A 192 7.85 3.42 1.56
N GLN A 193 6.82 4.23 1.36
CA GLN A 193 5.50 4.07 1.96
C GLN A 193 4.64 3.20 1.05
N PRO A 194 3.69 2.44 1.61
CA PRO A 194 2.70 1.75 0.79
C PRO A 194 1.98 2.77 -0.10
N PRO A 195 1.62 2.40 -1.34
CA PRO A 195 0.83 3.28 -2.19
C PRO A 195 -0.46 3.67 -1.46
N PRO A 196 -0.98 4.90 -1.67
CA PRO A 196 -2.24 5.31 -1.08
C PRO A 196 -3.34 4.33 -1.53
N PRO A 197 -4.35 4.07 -0.69
CA PRO A 197 -5.46 3.22 -1.10
C PRO A 197 -6.14 3.77 -2.35
N LYS A 198 -6.46 2.89 -3.30
CA LYS A 198 -7.19 3.21 -4.53
C LYS A 198 -8.69 3.06 -4.31
N TYR A 199 -9.49 3.83 -5.01
CA TYR A 199 -10.95 3.77 -4.85
C TYR A 199 -11.57 2.57 -5.56
N ILE A 200 -12.58 2.00 -4.91
CA ILE A 200 -13.52 1.02 -5.48
C ILE A 200 -14.95 1.45 -5.20
N PHE A 201 -15.84 1.28 -6.17
CA PHE A 201 -17.27 1.55 -5.99
C PHE A 201 -18.13 0.61 -6.84
N THR A 202 -19.40 0.46 -6.46
CA THR A 202 -20.38 -0.32 -7.22
C THR A 202 -21.42 0.60 -7.82
N THR A 203 -21.65 0.56 -9.13
CA THR A 203 -22.62 1.48 -9.76
C THR A 203 -24.05 1.27 -9.22
N SER A 204 -24.42 0.03 -8.92
CA SER A 204 -25.73 -0.36 -8.39
C SER A 204 -26.01 0.21 -7.00
N SER A 205 -24.99 0.50 -6.17
CA SER A 205 -25.19 1.14 -4.87
C SER A 205 -25.61 2.60 -4.99
N PHE A 206 -25.36 3.22 -6.14
CA PHE A 206 -25.85 4.56 -6.51
C PHE A 206 -27.10 4.50 -7.40
N GLY A 207 -27.77 3.35 -7.49
CA GLY A 207 -28.97 3.15 -8.30
C GLY A 207 -28.71 3.01 -9.80
N VAL A 208 -27.45 2.97 -10.23
CA VAL A 208 -27.06 2.85 -11.63
C VAL A 208 -26.89 1.37 -11.99
N VAL A 209 -27.92 0.79 -12.59
CA VAL A 209 -28.01 -0.62 -12.98
C VAL A 209 -27.96 -0.78 -14.50
N HIS A 210 -27.50 -1.94 -14.97
CA HIS A 210 -27.39 -2.21 -16.39
C HIS A 210 -27.54 -3.71 -16.72
N ASN A 211 -28.03 -4.00 -17.92
CA ASN A 211 -28.10 -5.36 -18.43
C ASN A 211 -26.71 -5.83 -18.90
N GLY A 212 -26.60 -7.07 -19.40
CA GLY A 212 -25.31 -7.67 -19.77
C GLY A 212 -24.60 -7.06 -20.99
N ASN A 213 -25.22 -6.15 -21.73
CA ASN A 213 -24.66 -5.55 -22.94
C ASN A 213 -23.97 -4.21 -22.66
N PHE A 214 -22.69 -4.26 -22.32
CA PHE A 214 -21.89 -3.05 -22.13
C PHE A 214 -21.19 -2.59 -23.41
N GLY A 215 -21.39 -3.27 -24.55
CA GLY A 215 -20.56 -3.07 -25.75
C GLY A 215 -19.14 -3.62 -25.58
N GLY A 216 -19.00 -4.71 -24.83
CA GLY A 216 -17.73 -5.33 -24.50
C GLY A 216 -16.98 -4.70 -23.34
N ILE A 217 -15.76 -5.19 -23.11
CA ILE A 217 -14.89 -4.76 -22.00
C ILE A 217 -14.64 -3.24 -22.01
N SER A 218 -14.31 -2.67 -23.17
CA SER A 218 -14.05 -1.23 -23.30
C SER A 218 -15.28 -0.38 -22.96
N GLY A 219 -16.49 -0.85 -23.32
CA GLY A 219 -17.71 -0.12 -23.00
C GLY A 219 -18.09 -0.25 -21.51
N ALA A 220 -17.75 -1.37 -20.88
CA ALA A 220 -17.88 -1.52 -19.43
C ALA A 220 -16.93 -0.57 -18.66
N ASP A 221 -15.70 -0.39 -19.12
CA ASP A 221 -14.78 0.60 -18.56
C ASP A 221 -15.29 2.03 -18.76
N ALA A 222 -15.81 2.35 -19.95
CA ALA A 222 -16.43 3.64 -20.22
C ALA A 222 -17.63 3.90 -19.29
N PHE A 223 -18.43 2.86 -19.01
CA PHE A 223 -19.53 2.94 -18.05
C PHE A 223 -19.04 3.22 -16.63
N CYS A 224 -17.94 2.61 -16.20
CA CYS A 224 -17.31 2.95 -14.92
C CYS A 224 -16.80 4.40 -14.90
N GLN A 225 -16.08 4.82 -15.94
CA GLN A 225 -15.54 6.17 -16.04
C GLN A 225 -16.62 7.26 -16.05
N SER A 226 -17.79 7.00 -16.64
CA SER A 226 -18.90 7.96 -16.68
C SER A 226 -19.69 8.05 -15.36
N ASN A 227 -19.56 7.05 -14.48
CA ASN A 227 -20.34 6.92 -13.25
C ASN A 227 -19.51 7.06 -11.99
N ILE A 228 -18.39 7.79 -12.05
CA ILE A 228 -17.56 8.09 -10.87
C ILE A 228 -18.39 8.89 -9.86
N PRO A 229 -18.53 8.40 -8.61
CA PRO A 229 -19.26 9.09 -7.55
C PRO A 229 -18.73 10.52 -7.32
N SER A 230 -19.63 11.45 -6.95
CA SER A 230 -19.24 12.85 -6.70
C SER A 230 -18.43 13.06 -5.43
N ASN A 231 -18.40 12.08 -4.53
CA ASN A 231 -17.71 12.15 -3.24
C ASN A 231 -16.24 11.70 -3.29
N ILE A 232 -15.71 11.35 -4.47
CA ILE A 232 -14.30 11.01 -4.68
C ILE A 232 -13.70 11.83 -5.83
N PRO A 233 -12.36 11.97 -5.90
CA PRO A 233 -11.72 12.68 -7.01
C PRO A 233 -12.06 12.08 -8.38
N ARG A 234 -12.57 12.92 -9.30
CA ARG A 234 -12.97 12.52 -10.67
C ARG A 234 -11.82 12.46 -11.68
N THR A 235 -10.57 12.50 -11.20
CA THR A 235 -9.37 12.51 -12.04
C THR A 235 -8.78 11.12 -12.29
N GLY A 236 -9.24 10.10 -11.54
CA GLY A 236 -8.79 8.72 -11.70
C GLY A 236 -9.32 8.07 -12.99
N ILE A 237 -8.58 7.05 -13.44
CA ILE A 237 -9.03 6.13 -14.50
C ILE A 237 -9.68 4.93 -13.81
N TYR A 238 -10.88 4.56 -14.24
CA TYR A 238 -11.63 3.46 -13.64
C TYR A 238 -11.93 2.37 -14.67
N LYS A 239 -11.66 1.12 -14.29
CA LYS A 239 -12.01 -0.06 -15.08
C LYS A 239 -13.01 -0.94 -14.36
N ALA A 240 -13.76 -1.70 -15.13
CA ALA A 240 -14.78 -2.60 -14.62
C ALA A 240 -14.21 -3.97 -14.22
N MET A 241 -14.46 -4.39 -12.99
CA MET A 241 -14.11 -5.70 -12.46
C MET A 241 -15.09 -6.75 -12.99
N LEU A 242 -14.78 -7.27 -14.18
CA LEU A 242 -15.46 -8.38 -14.84
C LEU A 242 -14.52 -9.04 -15.84
N THR A 243 -14.77 -10.28 -16.24
CA THR A 243 -13.96 -11.01 -17.21
C THR A 243 -14.81 -11.48 -18.38
N ASP A 244 -14.18 -11.66 -19.54
CA ASP A 244 -14.78 -12.33 -20.70
C ASP A 244 -14.01 -13.60 -21.12
N GLY A 245 -12.87 -13.86 -20.49
CA GLY A 245 -12.01 -15.01 -20.78
C GLY A 245 -11.04 -14.80 -21.94
N VAL A 246 -11.03 -13.63 -22.56
CA VAL A 246 -10.14 -13.31 -23.71
C VAL A 246 -9.54 -11.92 -23.60
N ASN A 247 -10.37 -10.87 -23.58
CA ASN A 247 -9.94 -9.47 -23.52
C ASN A 247 -9.66 -9.02 -22.09
N ARG A 248 -10.33 -9.63 -21.10
CA ARG A 248 -10.04 -9.45 -19.68
C ARG A 248 -10.10 -10.78 -18.94
N VAL A 249 -8.99 -11.12 -18.29
CA VAL A 249 -8.78 -12.37 -17.56
C VAL A 249 -8.00 -12.07 -16.28
N ALA A 250 -8.52 -12.44 -15.12
CA ALA A 250 -7.79 -12.26 -13.85
C ALA A 250 -6.66 -13.28 -13.72
N THR A 251 -6.97 -14.55 -13.98
CA THR A 251 -6.06 -15.69 -13.96
C THR A 251 -6.70 -16.89 -14.66
N THR A 252 -5.87 -17.84 -15.08
CA THR A 252 -6.33 -19.15 -15.61
C THR A 252 -6.10 -20.30 -14.65
N VAL A 253 -5.53 -20.03 -13.47
CA VAL A 253 -5.08 -21.06 -12.52
C VAL A 253 -5.66 -20.84 -11.13
N SER A 254 -5.30 -19.73 -10.46
CA SER A 254 -5.70 -19.45 -9.08
C SER A 254 -5.46 -17.99 -8.69
N SER A 255 -6.10 -17.56 -7.61
CA SER A 255 -5.95 -16.24 -6.96
C SER A 255 -4.50 -15.83 -6.65
N SER A 256 -3.58 -16.79 -6.54
CA SER A 256 -2.15 -16.56 -6.26
C SER A 256 -1.29 -16.46 -7.51
N SER A 257 -1.84 -16.62 -8.72
CA SER A 257 -1.08 -16.72 -9.97
C SER A 257 -1.44 -15.64 -10.98
N THR A 258 -0.44 -15.08 -11.65
CA THR A 258 -0.60 -14.16 -12.78
C THR A 258 -0.68 -14.88 -14.14
N ILE A 259 -0.66 -16.22 -14.16
CA ILE A 259 -0.67 -17.00 -15.41
C ILE A 259 -1.98 -16.78 -16.18
N GLY A 260 -1.83 -16.31 -17.41
CA GLY A 260 -2.95 -16.03 -18.32
C GLY A 260 -3.73 -14.76 -17.96
N GLN A 261 -3.20 -13.92 -17.07
CA GLN A 261 -3.79 -12.62 -16.75
C GLN A 261 -3.72 -11.69 -17.97
N VAL A 262 -4.85 -11.05 -18.29
CA VAL A 262 -5.01 -10.11 -19.42
C VAL A 262 -5.84 -8.93 -18.93
N ASP A 263 -5.32 -7.72 -19.06
CA ASP A 263 -5.99 -6.45 -18.73
C ASP A 263 -6.76 -6.47 -17.39
N TRP A 264 -6.14 -7.07 -16.37
CA TRP A 264 -6.77 -7.19 -15.06
C TRP A 264 -6.75 -5.88 -14.30
N VAL A 265 -7.83 -5.63 -13.55
CA VAL A 265 -8.14 -4.29 -13.02
C VAL A 265 -7.54 -3.99 -11.65
N PHE A 266 -7.18 -5.02 -10.89
CA PHE A 266 -6.61 -4.85 -9.56
C PHE A 266 -5.08 -4.94 -9.61
N GLN A 267 -4.43 -3.95 -9.02
CA GLN A 267 -2.98 -3.90 -8.95
C GLN A 267 -2.44 -4.84 -7.86
N PRO A 268 -1.23 -5.41 -8.03
CA PRO A 268 -0.55 -6.16 -6.99
C PRO A 268 -0.29 -5.37 -5.70
N ASN A 269 -0.50 -5.99 -4.54
CA ASN A 269 -0.17 -5.43 -3.21
C ASN A 269 -0.80 -4.05 -2.93
N GLN A 270 -1.98 -3.81 -3.49
CA GLN A 270 -2.66 -2.52 -3.44
C GLN A 270 -3.84 -2.59 -2.48
N LYS A 271 -3.95 -1.59 -1.60
CA LYS A 271 -5.15 -1.37 -0.79
C LYS A 271 -6.24 -0.75 -1.65
N TYR A 272 -7.45 -1.28 -1.55
CA TYR A 272 -8.63 -0.69 -2.16
C TYR A 272 -9.60 -0.22 -1.08
N GLN A 273 -10.04 1.02 -1.18
CA GLN A 273 -10.96 1.66 -0.24
C GLN A 273 -12.28 1.98 -0.92
N ARG A 274 -13.38 1.72 -0.22
CA ARG A 274 -14.73 1.94 -0.71
C ARG A 274 -14.99 3.43 -0.85
N ALA A 275 -15.51 3.84 -2.00
CA ALA A 275 -15.81 5.25 -2.27
C ALA A 275 -16.86 5.83 -1.32
N GLU A 276 -17.81 5.04 -0.83
CA GLU A 276 -18.94 5.48 0.00
C GLU A 276 -18.50 6.11 1.33
N ASP A 277 -17.52 5.52 2.00
CA ASP A 277 -17.13 5.86 3.38
C ASP A 277 -15.62 5.76 3.67
N GLY A 278 -14.81 5.40 2.68
CA GLY A 278 -13.36 5.26 2.82
C GLY A 278 -12.91 3.98 3.54
N ALA A 279 -13.82 3.06 3.86
CA ALA A 279 -13.43 1.80 4.50
C ALA A 279 -12.53 0.97 3.59
N ILE A 280 -11.45 0.42 4.14
CA ILE A 280 -10.60 -0.51 3.39
C ILE A 280 -11.38 -1.79 3.11
N VAL A 281 -11.58 -2.09 1.84
CA VAL A 281 -12.25 -3.30 1.36
C VAL A 281 -11.29 -4.47 1.47
N MET A 282 -10.11 -4.32 0.87
CA MET A 282 -9.11 -5.38 0.81
C MET A 282 -7.72 -4.83 0.51
N THR A 283 -6.72 -5.66 0.83
CA THR A 283 -5.37 -5.56 0.26
C THR A 283 -5.17 -6.74 -0.69
N THR A 284 -4.81 -6.48 -1.94
CA THR A 284 -4.53 -7.55 -2.91
C THR A 284 -3.18 -8.21 -2.65
N ASN A 285 -3.02 -9.45 -3.09
CA ASN A 285 -1.73 -10.17 -3.08
C ASN A 285 -0.82 -9.72 -4.24
N SER A 286 0.32 -10.39 -4.40
CA SER A 286 1.29 -10.12 -5.48
C SER A 286 0.76 -10.33 -6.90
N SER A 287 -0.38 -11.00 -7.06
CA SER A 287 -1.02 -11.27 -8.34
C SER A 287 -2.23 -10.36 -8.59
N GLY A 288 -2.48 -9.41 -7.69
CA GLY A 288 -3.58 -8.44 -7.82
C GLY A 288 -4.95 -9.01 -7.46
N MET A 289 -5.02 -10.05 -6.61
CA MET A 289 -6.28 -10.69 -6.21
C MET A 289 -6.31 -10.93 -4.69
N PHE A 290 -7.46 -11.31 -4.16
CA PHE A 290 -7.61 -11.73 -2.77
C PHE A 290 -7.80 -13.25 -2.69
N ASP A 291 -7.09 -13.93 -1.79
CA ASP A 291 -7.23 -15.37 -1.63
C ASP A 291 -8.33 -15.71 -0.62
N PHE A 292 -9.47 -16.20 -1.12
CA PHE A 292 -10.59 -16.67 -0.29
C PHE A 292 -10.39 -18.09 0.25
N ALA A 293 -9.24 -18.74 -0.03
CA ALA A 293 -8.94 -20.05 0.50
C ALA A 293 -8.98 -20.06 2.04
N SER A 294 -9.25 -21.25 2.61
CA SER A 294 -9.30 -21.46 4.06
C SER A 294 -10.32 -20.57 4.81
N GLY A 295 -11.33 -20.05 4.11
CA GLY A 295 -12.39 -19.23 4.72
C GLY A 295 -11.99 -17.78 4.99
N ALA A 296 -10.91 -17.29 4.38
CA ALA A 296 -10.53 -15.88 4.47
C ALA A 296 -11.61 -14.98 3.85
N THR A 297 -11.81 -13.80 4.43
CA THR A 297 -12.79 -12.81 3.97
C THR A 297 -12.13 -11.45 3.78
N LEU A 298 -12.69 -10.65 2.88
CA LEU A 298 -12.37 -9.22 2.76
C LEU A 298 -12.58 -8.51 4.10
N GLU A 299 -11.86 -7.41 4.31
CA GLU A 299 -12.02 -6.57 5.50
C GLU A 299 -13.42 -5.93 5.53
N ASN A 300 -13.88 -5.46 4.37
CA ASN A 300 -15.20 -4.87 4.17
C ASN A 300 -15.75 -5.24 2.78
N PRO A 301 -17.09 -5.23 2.59
CA PRO A 301 -17.70 -5.48 1.28
C PRO A 301 -17.47 -4.31 0.30
N PHE A 302 -17.80 -4.47 -0.99
CA PHE A 302 -17.72 -3.37 -1.96
C PHE A 302 -18.73 -2.25 -1.70
N THR A 303 -19.85 -2.55 -1.03
CA THR A 303 -20.88 -1.59 -0.62
C THR A 303 -21.68 -2.13 0.58
N LEU A 304 -22.32 -1.23 1.32
CA LEU A 304 -23.29 -1.58 2.35
C LEU A 304 -24.74 -1.61 1.83
N GLN A 305 -24.99 -1.24 0.58
CA GLN A 305 -26.32 -1.26 -0.03
C GLN A 305 -26.78 -2.70 -0.30
N GLN A 306 -27.73 -3.19 0.50
CA GLN A 306 -28.15 -4.60 0.54
C GLN A 306 -28.57 -5.20 -0.81
N GLU A 307 -29.17 -4.38 -1.67
CA GLU A 307 -29.65 -4.80 -3.00
C GLU A 307 -28.55 -4.75 -4.07
N SER A 308 -27.32 -4.33 -3.75
CA SER A 308 -26.28 -4.16 -4.75
C SER A 308 -25.66 -5.49 -5.18
N GLY A 309 -25.66 -5.73 -6.49
CA GLY A 309 -24.97 -6.86 -7.14
C GLY A 309 -24.24 -6.40 -8.40
N GLN A 310 -23.42 -7.27 -8.97
CA GLN A 310 -22.54 -6.90 -10.06
C GLN A 310 -22.37 -8.05 -11.04
N TRP A 311 -22.29 -7.71 -12.32
CA TRP A 311 -21.80 -8.64 -13.33
C TRP A 311 -20.29 -8.87 -13.12
N THR A 312 -19.85 -10.13 -13.21
CA THR A 312 -18.43 -10.48 -12.97
C THR A 312 -17.84 -11.38 -14.05
N GLY A 313 -18.58 -12.37 -14.56
CA GLY A 313 -17.98 -13.40 -15.41
C GLY A 313 -17.02 -14.34 -14.66
N LEU A 314 -16.96 -14.25 -13.33
CA LEU A 314 -15.94 -14.91 -12.50
C LEU A 314 -16.49 -16.13 -11.75
N ASN A 315 -15.56 -17.01 -11.37
CA ASN A 315 -15.66 -17.98 -10.30
C ASN A 315 -15.22 -17.40 -8.96
N SER A 316 -15.43 -18.15 -7.87
CA SER A 316 -14.94 -17.84 -6.52
C SER A 316 -13.41 -17.81 -6.40
N ASP A 317 -12.67 -18.35 -7.38
CA ASP A 317 -11.20 -18.42 -7.42
C ASP A 317 -10.57 -17.43 -8.42
N TRP A 318 -11.36 -16.45 -8.90
CA TRP A 318 -10.98 -15.45 -9.90
C TRP A 318 -10.80 -15.96 -11.33
N THR A 319 -10.98 -17.25 -11.61
CA THR A 319 -11.01 -17.73 -13.00
C THR A 319 -12.31 -17.32 -13.70
N THR A 320 -12.30 -17.21 -15.03
CA THR A 320 -13.53 -16.97 -15.79
C THR A 320 -14.48 -18.16 -15.69
N TRP A 321 -15.72 -17.92 -15.29
CA TRP A 321 -16.75 -18.95 -15.22
C TRP A 321 -17.13 -19.45 -16.62
N LYS A 322 -17.14 -20.78 -16.77
CA LYS A 322 -17.45 -21.45 -18.04
C LYS A 322 -18.53 -22.51 -17.83
N SER A 323 -19.45 -22.59 -18.78
CA SER A 323 -20.44 -23.68 -18.88
C SER A 323 -20.27 -24.37 -20.23
N GLY A 324 -20.08 -25.69 -20.24
CA GLY A 324 -19.77 -26.44 -21.46
C GLY A 324 -18.47 -25.99 -22.14
N GLY A 325 -17.51 -25.45 -21.38
CA GLY A 325 -16.23 -24.93 -21.89
C GLY A 325 -16.29 -23.50 -22.45
N LEU A 326 -17.46 -22.87 -22.52
CA LEU A 326 -17.64 -21.51 -23.02
C LEU A 326 -17.84 -20.51 -21.87
N PRO A 327 -17.24 -19.30 -21.94
CA PRO A 327 -17.47 -18.24 -20.96
C PRO A 327 -18.94 -17.84 -20.83
N VAL A 328 -19.41 -17.67 -19.59
CA VAL A 328 -20.78 -17.21 -19.29
C VAL A 328 -20.74 -15.72 -18.96
N THR A 329 -20.60 -14.93 -20.02
CA THR A 329 -20.22 -13.51 -19.94
C THR A 329 -21.06 -12.64 -20.87
N CYS A 330 -22.31 -13.02 -21.12
CA CYS A 330 -23.20 -12.26 -22.00
C CYS A 330 -22.64 -11.99 -23.40
N ASP A 331 -22.02 -13.02 -23.99
CA ASP A 331 -21.36 -12.94 -25.31
C ASP A 331 -20.24 -11.87 -25.30
N SER A 332 -19.30 -12.03 -24.36
CA SER A 332 -18.26 -11.04 -24.07
C SER A 332 -18.84 -9.65 -23.82
N TRP A 333 -19.96 -9.59 -23.09
CA TRP A 333 -20.65 -8.37 -22.67
C TRP A 333 -21.22 -7.54 -23.84
N ASN A 334 -21.61 -8.21 -24.94
CA ASN A 334 -22.24 -7.60 -26.11
C ASN A 334 -23.72 -7.99 -26.30
N SER A 335 -24.28 -8.82 -25.42
CA SER A 335 -25.65 -9.30 -25.56
C SER A 335 -26.56 -8.85 -24.43
N SER A 336 -27.77 -8.43 -24.78
CA SER A 336 -28.88 -8.17 -23.86
C SER A 336 -30.05 -9.15 -24.11
N THR A 337 -29.78 -10.27 -24.77
CA THR A 337 -30.83 -11.25 -25.12
C THR A 337 -31.17 -12.16 -23.95
N SER A 338 -32.41 -12.63 -23.89
CA SER A 338 -32.86 -13.54 -22.82
C SER A 338 -32.30 -14.97 -22.92
N ALA A 339 -31.76 -15.34 -24.08
CA ALA A 339 -31.17 -16.65 -24.36
C ALA A 339 -29.69 -16.75 -23.95
N ARG A 340 -29.06 -15.62 -23.58
CA ARG A 340 -27.67 -15.56 -23.10
C ARG A 340 -27.65 -15.31 -21.60
N TYR A 341 -26.58 -15.76 -20.96
CA TYR A 341 -26.38 -15.63 -19.52
C TYR A 341 -25.02 -15.04 -19.19
N GLY A 342 -24.96 -14.31 -18.08
CA GLY A 342 -23.74 -13.82 -17.44
C GLY A 342 -23.69 -14.34 -16.00
N SER A 343 -22.49 -14.44 -15.41
CA SER A 343 -22.37 -14.64 -13.97
C SER A 343 -22.29 -13.33 -13.20
N PHE A 344 -22.80 -13.35 -11.96
CA PHE A 344 -22.85 -12.20 -11.06
C PHE A 344 -22.34 -12.54 -9.65
N GLY A 345 -21.87 -11.50 -8.96
CA GLY A 345 -21.47 -11.52 -7.56
C GLY A 345 -22.40 -10.69 -6.68
N SER A 346 -22.21 -10.79 -5.36
CA SER A 346 -22.93 -9.98 -4.38
C SER A 346 -22.01 -8.94 -3.75
N SER A 347 -22.24 -7.65 -4.04
CA SER A 347 -21.36 -6.56 -3.60
C SER A 347 -21.31 -6.34 -2.09
N THR A 348 -22.19 -7.01 -1.34
CA THR A 348 -22.35 -6.87 0.12
C THR A 348 -21.74 -8.02 0.91
N ARG A 349 -21.21 -9.04 0.22
CA ARG A 349 -20.50 -10.16 0.84
C ARG A 349 -19.01 -9.83 1.01
N THR A 350 -18.38 -10.51 1.96
CA THR A 350 -16.93 -10.44 2.20
C THR A 350 -16.23 -11.76 1.94
N ASP A 351 -16.98 -12.84 1.71
CA ASP A 351 -16.45 -14.12 1.25
C ASP A 351 -16.47 -14.19 -0.29
N SER A 352 -16.16 -15.36 -0.85
CA SER A 352 -16.07 -15.54 -2.30
C SER A 352 -17.38 -15.30 -3.06
N ASP A 353 -18.53 -15.19 -2.39
CA ASP A 353 -19.81 -14.82 -3.01
C ASP A 353 -19.78 -13.39 -3.58
N ILE A 354 -18.80 -12.58 -3.18
CA ILE A 354 -18.54 -11.29 -3.81
C ILE A 354 -18.11 -11.42 -5.29
N LEU A 355 -17.58 -12.57 -5.70
CA LEU A 355 -17.23 -12.83 -7.11
C LEU A 355 -18.32 -13.61 -7.83
N ALA A 356 -18.86 -14.62 -7.15
CA ALA A 356 -19.85 -15.55 -7.69
C ALA A 356 -20.86 -15.88 -6.59
N ALA A 357 -22.03 -15.23 -6.59
CA ALA A 357 -23.00 -15.30 -5.51
C ALA A 357 -23.65 -16.69 -5.40
N ASN A 358 -22.99 -17.63 -4.71
CA ASN A 358 -23.38 -19.04 -4.70
C ASN A 358 -24.51 -19.29 -3.70
N ILE A 359 -25.73 -18.89 -4.07
CA ILE A 359 -26.90 -18.95 -3.20
C ILE A 359 -27.24 -20.42 -2.89
N SER A 360 -27.26 -20.74 -1.59
CA SER A 360 -27.33 -22.08 -1.00
C SER A 360 -28.51 -22.96 -1.41
N ALA A 361 -29.57 -22.41 -2.04
CA ALA A 361 -30.74 -23.17 -2.44
C ALA A 361 -30.68 -23.78 -3.86
N ARG A 362 -29.87 -23.22 -4.79
CA ARG A 362 -29.80 -23.69 -6.20
C ARG A 362 -28.43 -23.57 -6.87
N ARG A 363 -27.41 -23.01 -6.18
CA ARG A 363 -26.07 -22.79 -6.74
C ARG A 363 -26.04 -22.08 -8.10
N SER A 364 -27.00 -21.18 -8.35
CA SER A 364 -27.11 -20.45 -9.61
C SER A 364 -26.75 -18.99 -9.40
N PHE A 365 -25.51 -18.64 -9.75
CA PHE A 365 -24.99 -17.27 -9.77
C PHE A 365 -24.95 -16.71 -11.21
N THR A 366 -25.80 -17.25 -12.08
CA THR A 366 -25.98 -16.79 -13.45
C THR A 366 -27.35 -16.19 -13.65
N ALA A 367 -27.42 -15.11 -14.42
CA ALA A 367 -28.67 -14.44 -14.77
C ALA A 367 -28.74 -14.15 -16.27
N SER A 368 -29.96 -14.00 -16.77
CA SER A 368 -30.21 -13.65 -18.17
C SER A 368 -29.63 -12.27 -18.48
N CYS A 369 -28.96 -12.14 -19.62
CA CYS A 369 -28.31 -10.89 -20.02
C CYS A 369 -29.30 -9.76 -20.32
N ALA A 370 -30.59 -10.06 -20.47
CA ALA A 370 -31.64 -9.07 -20.62
C ALA A 370 -32.03 -8.38 -19.30
N THR A 371 -31.64 -8.95 -18.16
CA THR A 371 -32.08 -8.49 -16.84
C THR A 371 -31.12 -7.48 -16.23
N VAL A 372 -31.65 -6.63 -15.34
CA VAL A 372 -30.88 -5.67 -14.52
C VAL A 372 -30.84 -6.10 -13.05
N GLY A 373 -31.19 -7.35 -12.77
CA GLY A 373 -31.22 -7.91 -11.42
C GLY A 373 -31.50 -9.40 -11.43
N SER A 374 -31.28 -10.04 -10.29
CA SER A 374 -31.41 -11.48 -10.12
C SER A 374 -32.85 -11.86 -9.79
N GLY A 375 -33.32 -13.00 -10.34
CA GLY A 375 -34.51 -13.69 -9.82
C GLY A 375 -34.23 -14.44 -8.50
N TYR A 376 -32.97 -14.49 -8.07
CA TYR A 376 -32.49 -15.14 -6.87
C TYR A 376 -31.79 -14.12 -5.96
N GLY A 377 -32.46 -13.70 -4.90
CA GLY A 377 -31.97 -12.65 -3.99
C GLY A 377 -32.29 -11.22 -4.47
N PRO A 378 -32.04 -10.20 -3.64
CA PRO A 378 -32.44 -8.82 -3.92
C PRO A 378 -31.44 -8.06 -4.83
N TYR A 379 -30.66 -8.77 -5.65
CA TYR A 379 -29.52 -8.18 -6.36
C TYR A 379 -29.95 -7.40 -7.59
N LYS A 380 -29.56 -6.12 -7.64
CA LYS A 380 -29.63 -5.22 -8.79
C LYS A 380 -28.24 -5.12 -9.41
N PHE A 381 -28.13 -5.43 -10.70
CA PHE A 381 -26.84 -5.57 -11.36
C PHE A 381 -26.30 -4.25 -11.87
N GLY A 382 -25.14 -3.86 -11.33
CA GLY A 382 -24.27 -2.84 -11.87
C GLY A 382 -22.89 -3.41 -12.20
N LEU A 383 -21.87 -2.55 -12.11
CA LEU A 383 -20.46 -2.93 -12.19
C LEU A 383 -19.74 -2.56 -10.91
N VAL A 384 -18.71 -3.34 -10.56
CA VAL A 384 -17.67 -2.91 -9.63
C VAL A 384 -16.62 -2.16 -10.44
N CYS A 385 -16.36 -0.91 -10.09
CA CYS A 385 -15.44 -0.01 -10.76
C CYS A 385 -14.22 0.24 -9.88
N VAL A 386 -13.03 0.05 -10.46
CA VAL A 386 -11.76 0.00 -9.75
C VAL A 386 -10.81 1.06 -10.31
N GLU A 387 -10.33 1.94 -9.44
CA GLU A 387 -9.32 2.94 -9.79
C GLU A 387 -8.00 2.25 -10.18
N GLN A 388 -7.42 2.73 -11.28
CA GLN A 388 -6.26 2.13 -11.93
C GLN A 388 -4.92 2.60 -11.42
#